data_AF-A0A3M1T6R1-F1
#
_entry.id   AF-A0A3M1T6R1-F1
#
_cell.length_a   1.000
_cell.length_b   1.000
_cell.length_c   1.000
_cell.angle_alpha   90.00
_cell.angle_beta   90.00
_cell.angle_gamma   90.00
#
_symmetry.space_group_name_H-M   'P 1'
#
loop_
_entity.id
_entity.type
_entity.pdbx_description
1 polymer ?
#
loop_
_entity_poly.entity_id
_entity_poly.type
_entity_poly.pdbx_seq_one_letter_code
_entity_poly.pdbx_strand_id
1 'polypeptide(L)'
;MDEYNQRLVSHVHPPDWVNPKPESWYDLVVIGAGTAGLVVAAGAAGLGIGLKVALVERHLMGGDCLNVGCVPSKCLIRSSRTVADIRDAGSFGVKTSNFQVDFAQVMQRMRRLRAGISHHDSATRFQNLGVDVFLGDGHFVNSQSVKVGNHTLRFKKAVIATG
;
A
#
# COMPACT_ATOMS: atom_id res chain seq x y z
N MET A 1 -15.30 5.51 11.28
CA MET A 1 -14.14 5.67 10.37
C MET A 1 -14.13 7.11 9.91
N ASP A 2 -13.00 7.83 10.02
CA ASP A 2 -12.93 9.24 9.59
C ASP A 2 -12.71 9.37 8.08
N GLU A 3 -12.82 10.61 7.56
CA GLU A 3 -12.70 10.91 6.13
C GLU A 3 -11.37 10.42 5.53
N TYR A 4 -10.27 10.49 6.29
CA TYR A 4 -8.95 10.09 5.80
C TYR A 4 -8.84 8.58 5.63
N ASN A 5 -9.41 7.80 6.57
CA ASN A 5 -9.45 6.36 6.42
C ASN A 5 -10.38 5.92 5.29
N GLN A 6 -11.51 6.61 5.09
CA GLN A 6 -12.39 6.36 3.94
C GLN A 6 -11.64 6.60 2.62
N ARG A 7 -10.92 7.73 2.51
CA ARG A 7 -10.10 8.06 1.34
C ARG A 7 -8.94 7.09 1.11
N LEU A 8 -8.31 6.59 2.18
CA LEU A 8 -7.30 5.55 2.06
C LEU A 8 -7.91 4.30 1.41
N VAL A 9 -9.00 3.78 1.98
CA VAL A 9 -9.64 2.54 1.51
C VAL A 9 -10.13 2.69 0.07
N SER A 10 -10.70 3.85 -0.31
CA SER A 10 -11.14 4.08 -1.69
C SER A 10 -10.00 4.02 -2.72
N HIS A 11 -8.74 4.11 -2.32
CA HIS A 11 -7.59 3.90 -3.20
C HIS A 11 -7.04 2.47 -3.14
N VAL A 12 -6.86 1.94 -1.93
CA VAL A 12 -6.05 0.73 -1.70
C VAL A 12 -6.85 -0.54 -1.54
N HIS A 13 -8.18 -0.44 -1.38
CA HIS A 13 -9.12 -1.56 -1.45
C HIS A 13 -10.53 -1.01 -1.75
N PRO A 14 -10.77 -0.51 -2.98
CA PRO A 14 -12.05 0.11 -3.32
C PRO A 14 -13.19 -0.92 -3.14
N PRO A 15 -14.28 -0.58 -2.42
CA PRO A 15 -15.36 -1.54 -2.11
C PRO A 15 -16.15 -1.98 -3.35
N ASP A 16 -16.11 -1.17 -4.40
CA ASP A 16 -16.71 -1.38 -5.71
C ASP A 16 -15.72 -1.96 -6.74
N TRP A 17 -14.52 -2.38 -6.31
CA TRP A 17 -13.54 -2.98 -7.20
C TRP A 17 -14.05 -4.29 -7.78
N VAL A 18 -14.06 -4.37 -9.11
CA VAL A 18 -14.38 -5.58 -9.84
C VAL A 18 -13.08 -6.17 -10.38
N ASN A 19 -12.74 -7.36 -9.91
CA ASN A 19 -11.57 -8.09 -10.41
C ASN A 19 -11.69 -8.28 -11.94
N PRO A 20 -10.59 -8.06 -12.70
CA PRO A 20 -10.63 -8.20 -14.14
C PRO A 20 -10.86 -9.65 -14.56
N LYS A 21 -11.28 -9.84 -15.81
CA LYS A 21 -11.31 -11.18 -16.41
C LYS A 21 -9.86 -11.68 -16.55
N PRO A 22 -9.53 -12.88 -16.06
CA PRO A 22 -8.19 -13.42 -16.20
C PRO A 22 -7.77 -13.60 -17.66
N GLU A 23 -6.51 -13.31 -17.92
CA GLU A 23 -5.83 -13.71 -19.14
C GLU A 23 -5.70 -15.24 -19.23
N SER A 24 -5.57 -15.76 -20.45
CA SER A 24 -5.34 -17.20 -20.65
C SER A 24 -4.02 -17.66 -20.02
N TRP A 25 -3.02 -16.78 -20.00
CA TRP A 25 -1.73 -16.98 -19.36
C TRP A 25 -1.07 -15.63 -19.02
N TYR A 26 -0.55 -15.51 -17.80
CA TYR A 26 0.28 -14.40 -17.35
C TYR A 26 1.77 -14.71 -17.49
N ASP A 27 2.56 -13.73 -17.91
CA ASP A 27 4.01 -13.86 -17.85
C ASP A 27 4.48 -13.85 -16.39
N LEU A 28 3.82 -13.05 -15.55
CA LEU A 28 4.14 -12.91 -14.14
C LEU A 28 2.87 -12.78 -13.29
N VAL A 29 2.77 -13.59 -12.24
CA VAL A 29 1.82 -13.37 -11.13
C VAL A 29 2.60 -12.96 -9.89
N VAL A 30 2.24 -11.84 -9.29
CA VAL A 30 2.81 -11.33 -8.04
C VAL A 30 1.78 -11.50 -6.93
N ILE A 31 2.17 -12.14 -5.82
CA ILE A 31 1.28 -12.38 -4.68
C ILE A 31 1.74 -11.49 -3.52
N GLY A 32 0.88 -10.57 -3.11
CA GLY A 32 1.15 -9.51 -2.14
C GLY A 32 1.47 -8.19 -2.82
N ALA A 33 0.75 -7.13 -2.43
CA ALA A 33 0.90 -5.76 -2.89
C ALA A 33 1.53 -4.85 -1.83
N GLY A 34 2.46 -5.40 -1.05
CA GLY A 34 3.44 -4.63 -0.28
C GLY A 34 4.53 -4.03 -1.16
N THR A 35 5.51 -3.37 -0.55
CA THR A 35 6.56 -2.63 -1.28
C THR A 35 7.26 -3.48 -2.34
N ALA A 36 7.63 -4.72 -2.03
CA ALA A 36 8.29 -5.60 -2.99
C ALA A 36 7.36 -5.95 -4.17
N GLY A 37 6.11 -6.32 -3.90
CA GLY A 37 5.16 -6.73 -4.93
C GLY A 37 4.78 -5.57 -5.87
N LEU A 38 4.56 -4.38 -5.32
CA LEU A 38 4.28 -3.18 -6.10
C LEU A 38 5.45 -2.80 -7.02
N VAL A 39 6.68 -2.87 -6.53
CA VAL A 39 7.88 -2.59 -7.33
C VAL A 39 8.04 -3.61 -8.46
N VAL A 40 7.88 -4.90 -8.16
CA VAL A 40 7.98 -5.98 -9.16
C VAL A 40 6.90 -5.84 -10.23
N ALA A 41 5.64 -5.62 -9.84
CA ALA A 41 4.53 -5.52 -10.77
C ALA A 41 4.66 -4.28 -11.68
N ALA A 42 4.97 -3.11 -11.11
CA ALA A 42 5.18 -1.88 -11.88
C ALA A 42 6.40 -1.99 -12.78
N GLY A 43 7.49 -2.56 -12.29
CA GLY A 43 8.71 -2.78 -13.06
C GLY A 43 8.47 -3.70 -14.26
N ALA A 44 7.81 -4.84 -14.05
CA ALA A 44 7.49 -5.80 -15.10
C ALA A 44 6.55 -5.21 -16.18
N ALA A 45 5.51 -4.49 -15.78
CA ALA A 45 4.60 -3.82 -16.70
C ALA A 45 5.30 -2.67 -17.47
N GLY A 46 6.23 -1.97 -16.82
CA GLY A 46 6.99 -0.85 -17.39
C GLY A 46 8.11 -1.23 -18.36
N LEU A 47 8.42 -2.51 -18.57
CA LEU A 47 9.50 -2.95 -19.47
C LEU A 47 9.24 -2.64 -20.97
N GLY A 48 8.01 -2.27 -21.35
CA GLY A 48 7.68 -1.90 -22.73
C GLY A 48 7.62 -3.06 -23.73
N ILE A 49 7.81 -4.30 -23.28
CA ILE A 49 7.72 -5.53 -24.11
C ILE A 49 6.35 -6.22 -24.02
N GLY A 50 5.37 -5.60 -23.35
CA GLY A 50 3.98 -6.08 -23.29
C GLY A 50 3.75 -7.31 -22.43
N LEU A 51 4.46 -7.46 -21.30
CA LEU A 51 4.25 -8.58 -20.38
C LEU A 51 2.85 -8.52 -19.76
N LYS A 52 2.18 -9.67 -19.71
CA LYS A 52 0.92 -9.84 -18.97
C LYS A 52 1.24 -10.06 -17.50
N VAL A 53 0.94 -9.06 -16.66
CA VAL A 53 1.23 -9.09 -15.23
C VAL A 53 -0.07 -9.08 -14.43
N ALA A 54 -0.19 -10.02 -13.49
CA ALA A 54 -1.23 -9.98 -12.48
C ALA A 54 -0.63 -9.72 -11.10
N LEU A 55 -1.33 -8.92 -10.30
CA LEU A 55 -1.01 -8.62 -8.91
C LEU A 55 -2.19 -9.04 -8.02
N VAL A 56 -1.93 -9.85 -7.00
CA VAL A 56 -2.95 -10.36 -6.07
C VAL A 56 -2.73 -9.79 -4.68
N GLU A 57 -3.76 -9.18 -4.09
CA GLU A 57 -3.71 -8.64 -2.72
C GLU A 57 -4.98 -8.96 -1.94
N ARG A 58 -4.83 -9.50 -0.73
CA ARG A 58 -5.96 -9.92 0.12
C ARG A 58 -6.53 -8.82 1.00
N HIS A 59 -5.72 -7.83 1.36
CA HIS A 59 -6.06 -6.73 2.26
C HIS A 59 -5.85 -5.40 1.52
N LEU A 60 -5.09 -4.47 2.10
CA LEU A 60 -4.89 -3.14 1.54
C LEU A 60 -3.63 -3.13 0.67
N MET A 61 -3.74 -2.59 -0.54
CA MET A 61 -2.56 -2.24 -1.34
C MET A 61 -1.61 -1.30 -0.58
N GLY A 62 -0.33 -1.35 -0.91
CA GLY A 62 0.74 -0.62 -0.22
C GLY A 62 1.36 -1.37 0.96
N GLY A 63 0.73 -2.48 1.37
CA GLY A 63 1.19 -3.37 2.46
C GLY A 63 1.50 -2.62 3.75
N ASP A 64 2.42 -3.16 4.54
CA ASP A 64 2.75 -2.58 5.84
C ASP A 64 3.32 -1.17 5.72
N CYS A 65 4.22 -0.93 4.76
CA CYS A 65 4.92 0.35 4.63
C CYS A 65 3.95 1.54 4.61
N LEU A 66 2.91 1.48 3.78
CA LEU A 66 1.87 2.52 3.72
C LEU A 66 0.91 2.44 4.91
N ASN A 67 0.42 1.24 5.23
CA ASN A 67 -0.77 1.10 6.05
C ASN A 67 -0.47 1.16 7.55
N VAL A 68 0.57 0.46 8.03
CA VAL A 68 0.79 0.23 9.47
C VAL A 68 2.25 0.34 9.93
N GLY A 69 3.19 0.49 9.00
CA GLY A 69 4.63 0.47 9.24
C GLY A 69 5.27 1.85 9.04
N CYS A 70 6.14 1.96 8.05
CA CYS A 70 7.02 3.12 7.83
C CYS A 70 6.31 4.48 7.78
N VAL A 71 5.18 4.59 7.08
CA VAL A 71 4.47 5.86 6.90
C VAL A 71 3.84 6.34 8.21
N PRO A 72 3.00 5.54 8.91
CA PRO A 72 2.48 5.93 10.23
C PRO A 72 3.58 6.21 11.25
N SER A 73 4.59 5.34 11.34
CA SER A 73 5.66 5.48 12.34
C SER A 73 6.48 6.76 12.13
N LYS A 74 6.86 7.10 10.89
CA LYS A 74 7.57 8.36 10.60
C LYS A 74 6.71 9.60 10.90
N CYS A 75 5.39 9.53 10.71
CA CYS A 75 4.49 10.62 11.09
C CYS A 75 4.52 10.90 12.60
N LEU A 76 4.48 9.82 13.41
CA LEU A 76 4.54 9.90 14.87
C LEU A 76 5.91 10.33 15.38
N ILE A 77 6.99 9.76 14.83
CA ILE A 77 8.37 10.15 15.18
C ILE A 77 8.59 11.64 14.95
N ARG A 78 8.02 12.24 13.89
CA ARG A 78 8.14 13.69 13.68
C ARG A 78 7.45 14.49 14.79
N SER A 79 6.26 14.09 15.23
CA SER A 79 5.58 14.72 16.37
C SER A 79 6.38 14.56 17.67
N SER A 80 6.97 13.39 17.91
CA SER A 80 7.85 13.17 19.07
C SER A 80 9.11 14.03 19.03
N ARG A 81 9.73 14.21 17.85
CA ARG A 81 10.89 15.11 17.68
C ARG A 81 10.53 16.56 17.99
N THR A 82 9.35 17.03 17.58
CA THR A 82 8.89 18.37 17.96
C THR A 82 8.77 18.55 19.48
N VAL A 83 8.31 17.52 20.20
CA VAL A 83 8.29 17.55 21.68
C VAL A 83 9.70 17.59 22.26
N ALA A 84 10.66 16.85 21.68
CA ALA A 84 12.05 16.92 22.09
C ALA A 84 12.64 18.32 21.84
N ASP A 85 12.41 18.90 20.65
CA ASP A 85 12.87 20.25 20.31
C ASP A 85 12.31 21.31 21.30
N ILE A 86 11.05 21.18 21.74
CA ILE A 86 10.43 22.07 22.74
C ILE A 86 11.09 21.93 24.12
N ARG A 87 11.44 20.70 24.51
CA ARG A 87 12.12 20.42 25.79
C ARG A 87 13.55 20.98 25.80
N ASP A 88 14.24 20.87 24.68
CA ASP A 88 15.64 21.30 24.54
C ASP A 88 15.79 22.77 24.14
N ALA A 89 14.67 23.48 23.89
CA ALA A 89 14.61 24.87 23.42
C ALA A 89 15.44 25.84 24.29
N GLY A 90 15.54 25.58 25.60
CA GLY A 90 16.34 26.40 26.52
C GLY A 90 17.83 26.43 26.16
N SER A 91 18.38 25.35 25.59
CA SER A 91 19.78 25.31 25.14
C SER A 91 20.06 26.27 23.97
N PHE A 92 19.01 26.68 23.25
CA PHE A 92 19.06 27.66 22.17
C PHE A 92 18.65 29.07 22.62
N GLY A 93 18.52 29.30 23.93
CA GLY A 93 18.04 30.57 24.48
C GLY A 93 16.54 30.82 24.30
N VAL A 94 15.77 29.83 23.83
CA VAL A 94 14.33 29.93 23.64
C VAL A 94 13.62 29.46 24.90
N LYS A 95 12.83 30.35 25.51
CA LYS A 95 12.00 30.02 26.68
C LYS A 95 10.64 29.51 26.24
N THR A 96 10.34 28.26 26.57
CA THR A 96 9.02 27.65 26.37
C THR A 96 8.30 27.57 27.72
N SER A 97 7.02 27.94 27.76
CA SER A 97 6.14 27.67 28.91
C SER A 97 5.41 26.33 28.72
N ASN A 98 4.65 25.89 29.73
CA ASN A 98 3.87 24.63 29.72
C ASN A 98 3.29 24.29 28.34
N PHE A 99 3.68 23.15 27.77
CA PHE A 99 3.12 22.64 26.50
C PHE A 99 2.20 21.44 26.75
N GLN A 100 1.23 21.26 25.87
CA GLN A 100 0.31 20.13 25.86
C GLN A 100 0.38 19.39 24.53
N VAL A 101 0.32 18.06 24.58
CA VAL A 101 0.22 17.21 23.38
C VAL A 101 -1.22 16.76 23.22
N ASP A 102 -1.86 17.18 22.12
CA ASP A 102 -3.13 16.62 21.67
C ASP A 102 -2.86 15.37 20.83
N PHE A 103 -2.95 14.20 21.46
CA PHE A 103 -2.71 12.94 20.78
C PHE A 103 -3.76 12.63 19.70
N ALA A 104 -5.00 13.10 19.86
CA ALA A 104 -6.05 12.90 18.86
C ALA A 104 -5.70 13.65 17.56
N GLN A 105 -5.22 14.90 17.67
CA GLN A 105 -4.73 15.67 16.52
C GLN A 105 -3.48 15.05 15.87
N VAL A 106 -2.56 14.48 16.66
CA VAL A 106 -1.40 13.75 16.14
C VAL A 106 -1.85 12.55 15.29
N MET A 107 -2.79 11.76 15.79
CA MET A 107 -3.31 10.60 15.07
C MET A 107 -4.13 10.99 13.83
N GLN A 108 -4.91 12.09 13.90
CA GLN A 108 -5.61 12.63 12.74
C GLN A 108 -4.63 13.10 11.66
N ARG A 109 -3.56 13.82 12.03
CA ARG A 109 -2.49 14.22 11.10
C ARG A 109 -1.85 13.01 10.42
N MET A 110 -1.57 11.95 11.17
CA MET A 110 -1.01 10.71 10.62
C MET A 110 -1.95 10.12 9.56
N ARG A 111 -3.24 9.96 9.88
CA ARG A 111 -4.22 9.40 8.93
C ARG A 111 -4.36 10.27 7.68
N ARG A 112 -4.38 11.60 7.83
CA ARG A 112 -4.40 12.55 6.72
C ARG A 112 -3.20 12.40 5.79
N LEU A 113 -1.98 12.32 6.34
CA LEU A 113 -0.76 12.17 5.55
C LEU A 113 -0.71 10.83 4.82
N ARG A 114 -1.06 9.74 5.51
CA ARG A 114 -1.17 8.40 4.91
C ARG A 114 -2.17 8.38 3.76
N ALA A 115 -3.37 8.92 3.95
CA ALA A 115 -4.38 9.03 2.91
C ALA A 115 -3.91 9.88 1.72
N GLY A 116 -3.20 10.99 1.98
CA GLY A 116 -2.67 11.88 0.95
C GLY A 116 -1.75 11.20 -0.06
N ILE A 117 -0.95 10.23 0.37
CA ILE A 117 0.01 9.52 -0.50
C ILE A 117 -0.51 8.19 -1.05
N SER A 118 -1.61 7.67 -0.51
CA SER A 118 -2.15 6.32 -0.85
C SER A 118 -2.49 6.11 -2.33
N HIS A 119 -2.72 7.18 -3.09
CA HIS A 119 -2.99 7.10 -4.53
C HIS A 119 -1.81 6.51 -5.33
N HIS A 120 -0.57 6.64 -4.83
CA HIS A 120 0.62 6.04 -5.44
C HIS A 120 0.63 4.50 -5.38
N ASP A 121 -0.08 3.93 -4.42
CA ASP A 121 -0.20 2.47 -4.23
C ASP A 121 -1.60 1.96 -4.59
N SER A 122 -2.42 2.79 -5.24
CA SER A 122 -3.83 2.46 -5.53
C SER A 122 -3.99 1.35 -6.56
N ALA A 123 -5.08 0.58 -6.43
CA ALA A 123 -5.47 -0.44 -7.42
C ALA A 123 -5.63 0.18 -8.83
N THR A 124 -6.31 1.34 -8.92
CA THR A 124 -6.50 2.07 -10.18
C THR A 124 -5.19 2.50 -10.83
N ARG A 125 -4.20 2.97 -10.06
CA ARG A 125 -2.89 3.32 -10.62
C ARG A 125 -2.22 2.11 -11.24
N PHE A 126 -2.23 0.96 -10.55
CA PHE A 126 -1.62 -0.26 -11.08
C PHE A 126 -2.35 -0.81 -12.29
N GLN A 127 -3.69 -0.74 -12.31
CA GLN A 127 -4.48 -1.02 -13.51
C GLN A 127 -4.07 -0.12 -14.69
N ASN A 128 -3.90 1.18 -14.46
CA ASN A 128 -3.45 2.13 -15.49
C ASN A 128 -2.01 1.88 -15.98
N LEU A 129 -1.18 1.18 -15.19
CA LEU A 129 0.14 0.71 -15.62
C LEU A 129 0.07 -0.56 -16.48
N GLY A 130 -1.11 -1.14 -16.68
CA GLY A 130 -1.31 -2.40 -17.41
C GLY A 130 -1.16 -3.65 -16.54
N VAL A 131 -1.29 -3.52 -15.21
CA VAL A 131 -1.31 -4.67 -14.29
C VAL A 131 -2.75 -5.07 -13.99
N ASP A 132 -3.08 -6.35 -14.18
CA ASP A 132 -4.35 -6.89 -13.72
C ASP A 132 -4.33 -7.04 -12.20
N VAL A 133 -5.06 -6.18 -11.49
CA VAL A 133 -5.13 -6.20 -10.02
C VAL A 133 -6.32 -7.03 -9.57
N PHE A 134 -6.02 -8.12 -8.89
CA PHE A 134 -6.98 -9.00 -8.23
C PHE A 134 -6.98 -8.75 -6.72
N LEU A 135 -8.08 -8.22 -6.20
CA LEU A 135 -8.30 -8.11 -4.77
C LEU A 135 -8.98 -9.38 -4.26
N GLY A 136 -8.34 -10.06 -3.31
CA GLY A 136 -8.81 -11.32 -2.72
C GLY A 136 -7.67 -12.20 -2.22
N ASP A 137 -8.04 -13.26 -1.51
CA ASP A 137 -7.08 -14.22 -0.99
C ASP A 137 -6.56 -15.16 -2.09
N GLY A 138 -5.25 -15.10 -2.34
CA GLY A 138 -4.56 -15.86 -3.37
C GLY A 138 -3.83 -17.07 -2.81
N HIS A 139 -4.08 -18.26 -3.37
CA HIS A 139 -3.36 -19.49 -3.01
C HIS A 139 -2.96 -20.28 -4.26
N PHE A 140 -1.80 -20.92 -4.21
CA PHE A 140 -1.39 -21.85 -5.27
C PHE A 140 -2.30 -23.09 -5.27
N VAL A 141 -2.79 -23.46 -6.43
CA VAL A 141 -3.54 -24.72 -6.64
C VAL A 141 -2.69 -25.80 -7.31
N ASN A 142 -1.59 -25.39 -7.95
CA ASN A 142 -0.52 -26.24 -8.46
C ASN A 142 0.73 -25.38 -8.74
N SER A 143 1.76 -25.97 -9.34
CA SER A 143 3.05 -25.29 -9.63
C SER A 143 2.97 -24.13 -10.64
N GLN A 144 1.87 -23.97 -11.37
CA GLN A 144 1.70 -22.98 -12.44
C GLN A 144 0.35 -22.25 -12.36
N SER A 145 -0.35 -22.29 -11.23
CA SER A 145 -1.65 -21.64 -11.09
C SER A 145 -1.92 -21.17 -9.66
N VAL A 146 -2.44 -19.95 -9.55
CA VAL A 146 -2.95 -19.35 -8.32
C VAL A 146 -4.46 -19.13 -8.47
N LYS A 147 -5.22 -19.43 -7.43
CA LYS A 147 -6.66 -19.13 -7.36
C LYS A 147 -6.88 -17.91 -6.46
N VAL A 148 -7.73 -17.00 -6.93
CA VAL A 148 -8.19 -15.82 -6.19
C VAL A 148 -9.71 -15.68 -6.38
N GLY A 149 -10.48 -15.86 -5.31
CA GLY A 149 -11.94 -16.01 -5.41
C GLY A 149 -12.32 -17.12 -6.40
N ASN A 150 -13.08 -16.75 -7.44
CA ASN A 150 -13.51 -17.67 -8.50
C ASN A 150 -12.56 -17.71 -9.71
N HIS A 151 -11.48 -16.93 -9.69
CA HIS A 151 -10.53 -16.85 -10.80
C HIS A 151 -9.35 -17.78 -10.59
N THR A 152 -8.91 -18.44 -11.66
CA THR A 152 -7.65 -19.19 -11.70
C THR A 152 -6.70 -18.48 -12.65
N LEU A 153 -5.56 -18.03 -12.13
CA LEU A 153 -4.53 -17.31 -12.85
C LEU A 153 -3.39 -18.28 -13.18
N ARG A 154 -3.23 -18.59 -14.47
CA ARG A 154 -2.12 -19.43 -14.96
C ARG A 154 -0.91 -18.54 -15.26
N PHE A 155 0.29 -18.99 -14.94
CA PHE A 155 1.48 -18.13 -15.07
C PHE A 155 2.73 -18.87 -15.55
N LYS A 156 3.66 -18.13 -16.17
CA LYS A 156 5.01 -18.63 -16.50
C LYS A 156 5.95 -18.53 -15.30
N LYS A 157 5.87 -17.41 -14.57
CA LYS A 157 6.62 -17.16 -13.34
C LYS A 157 5.70 -16.58 -12.27
N ALA A 158 6.04 -16.85 -11.01
CA ALA A 158 5.37 -16.25 -9.87
C ALA A 158 6.40 -15.63 -8.92
N VAL A 159 6.01 -14.53 -8.26
CA VAL A 159 6.76 -13.91 -7.18
C VAL A 159 5.89 -13.92 -5.93
N ILE A 160 6.42 -14.45 -4.84
CA ILE A 160 5.79 -14.44 -3.53
C ILE A 160 6.37 -13.24 -2.77
N ALA A 161 5.54 -12.21 -2.58
CA ALA A 161 5.87 -10.94 -1.93
C ALA A 161 4.86 -10.60 -0.83
N THR A 162 4.47 -11.62 -0.05
CA THR A 162 3.40 -11.56 0.97
C THR A 162 3.83 -10.96 2.32
N GLY A 163 5.01 -10.35 2.38
CA GLY A 163 5.57 -9.71 3.58
C GLY A 163 5.27 -8.22 3.68
#